data_AF-A0A158EKX4-F1
#
_entry.id   AF-A0A158EKX4-F1
#
_cell.length_a   1.000
_cell.length_b   1.000
_cell.length_c   1.000
_cell.angle_alpha   90.00
_cell.angle_beta   90.00
_cell.angle_gamma   90.00
#
_symmetry.space_group_name_H-M   'P 1'
#
loop_
_entity.id
_entity.type
_entity.pdbx_description
1 polymer ?
#
loop_
_entity_poly.entity_id
_entity_poly.type
_entity_poly.pdbx_seq_one_letter_code
_entity_poly.pdbx_strand_id
1 'polypeptide(L)'
;MELLGEDVSEQLARVTAMFKVIRTIRRKRICIGCGHIAQPPMPGLPIERSIAHPSLLAEIIVSKYANHTPLYRQSEIAARDGVRLDRATMARWVGQCEELCRLLTEALRRYTMATAKLHADDTPIPVLAPGNKKTKTGRLWVYVRDDRRSSSSEPAAVWFAYSPDRKGIHPQTHLAGFKGVLQGDGYTGFNELTESGKVRLAFVSANLRTP
;
A
#
# COMPACT_ATOMS: atom_id res chain seq x y z
N MET A 1 -12.40 -44.22 42.03
CA MET A 1 -13.09 -43.97 40.75
C MET A 1 -12.01 -43.93 39.67
N GLU A 2 -12.18 -44.72 38.61
CA GLU A 2 -11.28 -44.74 37.45
C GLU A 2 -11.87 -43.93 36.30
N LEU A 3 -11.01 -43.25 35.55
CA LEU A 3 -11.39 -42.45 34.38
C LEU A 3 -11.67 -43.37 33.18
N LEU A 4 -12.87 -43.26 32.59
CA LEU A 4 -13.34 -44.11 31.48
C LEU A 4 -13.11 -43.49 30.09
N GLY A 5 -12.79 -42.20 30.02
CA GLY A 5 -12.57 -41.46 28.78
C GLY A 5 -12.87 -39.97 28.95
N GLU A 6 -12.63 -39.19 27.90
CA GLU A 6 -12.98 -37.77 27.83
C GLU A 6 -13.55 -37.43 26.45
N ASP A 7 -14.50 -36.48 26.43
CA ASP A 7 -14.98 -35.85 25.22
C ASP A 7 -14.35 -34.45 25.12
N VAL A 8 -13.69 -34.16 23.99
CA VAL A 8 -13.05 -32.86 23.73
C VAL A 8 -13.92 -32.02 22.81
N SER A 9 -14.24 -30.79 23.23
CA SER A 9 -14.85 -29.78 22.36
C SER A 9 -14.00 -28.52 22.33
N GLU A 10 -13.77 -27.98 21.14
CA GLU A 10 -13.06 -26.72 20.96
C GLU A 10 -14.03 -25.59 20.60
N GLN A 11 -13.84 -24.42 21.19
CA GLN A 11 -14.56 -23.20 20.84
C GLN A 11 -13.57 -22.07 20.55
N LEU A 12 -13.78 -21.35 19.46
CA LEU A 12 -12.94 -20.22 19.08
C LEU A 12 -13.44 -18.94 19.76
N ALA A 13 -12.68 -18.45 20.74
CA ALA A 13 -12.89 -17.13 21.33
C ALA A 13 -12.05 -16.07 20.62
N ARG A 14 -12.63 -14.88 20.39
CA ARG A 14 -11.88 -13.70 19.94
C ARG A 14 -11.47 -12.87 21.15
N VAL A 15 -10.17 -12.72 21.37
CA VAL A 15 -9.62 -11.79 22.37
C VAL A 15 -9.46 -10.41 21.74
N THR A 16 -10.00 -9.37 22.39
CA THR A 16 -10.01 -7.99 21.86
C THR A 16 -8.59 -7.43 21.71
N ALA A 17 -8.36 -6.64 20.65
CA ALA A 17 -7.12 -5.88 20.51
C ALA A 17 -7.00 -4.84 21.64
N MET A 18 -5.82 -4.69 22.23
CA MET A 18 -5.57 -3.77 23.34
C MET A 18 -4.49 -2.76 22.99
N PHE A 19 -4.72 -1.50 23.36
CA PHE A 19 -3.67 -0.47 23.32
C PHE A 19 -2.74 -0.61 24.52
N LYS A 20 -1.43 -0.54 24.25
CA LYS A 20 -0.40 -0.53 25.29
C LYS A 20 0.61 0.59 25.08
N VAL A 21 1.06 1.18 26.19
CA VAL A 21 2.14 2.17 26.17
C VAL A 21 3.48 1.46 26.31
N ILE A 22 4.34 1.59 25.31
CA ILE A 22 5.70 1.04 25.35
C ILE A 22 6.65 2.17 25.78
N ARG A 23 7.15 2.09 27.01
CA ARG A 23 8.12 3.05 27.55
C ARG A 23 9.54 2.50 27.40
N THR A 24 10.34 3.14 26.56
CA THR A 24 11.77 2.80 26.40
C THR A 24 12.63 3.65 27.34
N ILE A 25 13.24 3.05 28.35
CA ILE A 25 14.10 3.74 29.32
C ILE A 25 15.57 3.52 28.95
N ARG A 26 16.27 4.59 28.57
CA ARG A 26 17.71 4.55 28.23
C ARG A 26 18.52 5.25 29.30
N ARG A 27 19.01 4.48 30.28
CA ARG A 27 19.78 5.01 31.41
C ARG A 27 21.13 5.55 30.93
N LYS A 28 21.42 6.81 31.27
CA LYS A 28 22.74 7.41 31.10
C LYS A 28 23.66 6.90 32.21
N ARG A 29 24.93 6.67 31.88
CA ARG A 29 25.98 6.29 32.83
C ARG A 29 27.12 7.28 32.70
N ILE A 30 27.72 7.67 33.83
CA ILE A 30 28.92 8.50 33.86
C ILE A 30 30.08 7.66 34.43
N CYS A 31 31.22 7.72 33.76
CA CYS A 31 32.47 7.19 34.31
C CYS A 31 33.03 8.21 35.31
N ILE A 32 33.14 7.84 36.59
CA ILE A 32 33.61 8.74 37.64
C ILE A 32 35.08 9.13 37.43
N GLY A 33 35.90 8.22 36.87
CA GLY A 33 37.33 8.47 36.68
C GLY A 33 37.68 9.45 35.56
N CYS A 34 36.91 9.45 34.46
CA CYS A 34 37.21 10.29 33.29
C CYS A 34 36.07 11.24 32.89
N GLY A 35 34.95 11.26 33.62
CA GLY A 35 33.78 12.10 33.32
C GLY A 35 32.98 11.70 32.08
N HIS A 36 33.36 10.63 31.36
CA HIS A 36 32.68 10.22 30.13
C HIS A 36 31.23 9.78 30.39
N ILE A 37 30.28 10.31 29.61
CA ILE A 37 28.86 9.95 29.68
C ILE A 37 28.50 9.04 28.51
N ALA A 38 28.04 7.83 28.81
CA ALA A 38 27.54 6.87 27.85
C ALA A 38 26.03 6.65 28.00
N GLN A 39 25.32 6.53 26.89
CA GLN A 39 23.90 6.20 26.85
C GLN A 39 23.64 5.24 25.68
N PRO A 40 22.84 4.16 25.88
CA PRO A 40 22.41 3.34 24.76
C PRO A 40 21.66 4.17 23.69
N PRO A 41 21.87 3.90 22.39
CA PRO A 41 21.13 4.58 21.33
C PRO A 41 19.64 4.27 21.42
N MET A 42 18.82 5.11 20.81
CA MET A 42 17.40 4.84 20.70
C MET A 42 17.20 3.68 19.71
N PRO A 43 16.37 2.67 20.01
CA PRO A 43 15.92 1.72 19.00
C PRO A 43 15.38 2.46 17.78
N GLY A 44 15.72 1.98 16.58
CA GLY A 44 15.21 2.55 15.35
C GLY A 44 13.69 2.53 15.34
N LEU A 45 13.08 3.68 15.03
CA LEU A 45 11.64 3.80 14.82
C LEU A 45 11.42 4.17 13.35
N PRO A 46 10.38 3.63 12.68
CA PRO A 46 10.04 4.01 11.31
C PRO A 46 9.84 5.52 11.17
N ILE A 47 9.19 6.13 12.17
CA ILE A 47 8.99 7.58 12.24
C ILE A 47 9.71 8.09 13.47
N GLU A 48 10.77 8.88 13.27
CA GLU A 48 11.53 9.47 14.36
C GLU A 48 10.65 10.36 15.26
N ARG A 49 10.87 10.24 16.59
CA ARG A 49 10.18 11.02 17.63
C ARG A 49 8.65 10.88 17.62
N SER A 50 8.11 9.90 16.90
CA SER A 50 6.68 9.59 16.91
C SER A 50 6.28 8.90 18.21
N ILE A 51 5.07 9.20 18.67
CA ILE A 51 4.42 8.44 19.75
C ILE A 51 3.85 7.10 19.25
N ALA A 52 3.66 6.95 17.94
CA ALA A 52 3.12 5.74 17.35
C ALA A 52 4.21 4.67 17.26
N HIS A 53 3.99 3.57 17.96
CA HIS A 53 4.80 2.35 17.82
C HIS A 53 4.59 1.72 16.43
N PRO A 54 5.59 1.01 15.85
CA PRO A 54 5.45 0.34 14.55
C PRO A 54 4.20 -0.53 14.42
N SER A 55 3.79 -1.22 15.49
CA SER A 55 2.57 -2.03 15.49
C SER A 55 1.30 -1.21 15.28
N LEU A 56 1.21 -0.02 15.88
CA LEU A 56 0.08 0.88 15.69
C LEU A 56 0.07 1.44 14.26
N LEU A 57 1.23 1.78 13.72
CA LEU A 57 1.36 2.24 12.33
C LEU A 57 0.89 1.16 11.35
N ALA A 58 1.35 -0.09 11.55
CA ALA A 58 0.95 -1.23 10.74
C ALA A 58 -0.56 -1.46 10.79
N GLU A 59 -1.16 -1.44 12.00
CA GLU A 59 -2.60 -1.60 12.16
C GLU A 59 -3.40 -0.50 11.46
N ILE A 60 -2.99 0.76 11.58
CA ILE A 60 -3.66 1.89 10.92
C ILE A 60 -3.64 1.72 9.38
N ILE A 61 -2.49 1.35 8.82
CA ILE A 61 -2.30 1.20 7.37
C ILE A 61 -3.08 -0.02 6.85
N VAL A 62 -2.93 -1.18 7.48
CA VAL A 62 -3.66 -2.40 7.09
C VAL A 62 -5.16 -2.18 7.20
N SER A 63 -5.63 -1.59 8.31
CA SER A 63 -7.05 -1.28 8.48
C SER A 63 -7.56 -0.32 7.40
N LYS A 64 -6.77 0.68 7.02
CA LYS A 64 -7.16 1.67 6.01
C LYS A 64 -7.24 1.07 4.61
N TYR A 65 -6.23 0.33 4.20
CA TYR A 65 -6.05 -0.07 2.80
C TYR A 65 -6.51 -1.51 2.52
N ALA A 66 -6.25 -2.45 3.41
CA ALA A 66 -6.67 -3.85 3.23
C ALA A 66 -8.11 -4.08 3.71
N ASN A 67 -8.48 -3.47 4.85
CA ASN A 67 -9.80 -3.66 5.46
C ASN A 67 -10.78 -2.51 5.16
N HIS A 68 -10.43 -1.59 4.26
CA HIS A 68 -11.26 -0.46 3.85
C HIS A 68 -11.89 0.35 5.01
N THR A 69 -11.18 0.46 6.13
CA THR A 69 -11.65 1.18 7.33
C THR A 69 -11.07 2.60 7.33
N PRO A 70 -11.86 3.64 6.98
CA PRO A 70 -11.35 5.00 6.89
C PRO A 70 -10.87 5.53 8.25
N LEU A 71 -9.95 6.51 8.24
CA LEU A 71 -9.28 6.99 9.46
C LEU A 71 -10.24 7.52 10.53
N TYR A 72 -11.38 8.12 10.13
CA TYR A 72 -12.37 8.57 11.11
C TYR A 72 -13.00 7.39 11.85
N ARG A 73 -13.30 6.29 11.15
CA ARG A 73 -13.87 5.08 11.75
C ARG A 73 -12.85 4.40 12.66
N GLN A 74 -11.57 4.37 12.28
CA GLN A 74 -10.51 3.87 13.16
C GLN A 74 -10.37 4.70 14.44
N SER A 75 -10.47 6.03 14.33
CA SER A 75 -10.47 6.94 15.48
C SER A 75 -11.64 6.66 16.44
N GLU A 76 -12.84 6.45 15.90
CA GLU A 76 -14.03 6.08 16.68
C GLU A 76 -13.90 4.69 17.33
N ILE A 77 -13.30 3.72 16.63
CA ILE A 77 -13.03 2.39 17.19
C ILE A 77 -12.06 2.52 18.38
N ALA A 78 -10.94 3.22 18.20
CA ALA A 78 -9.98 3.44 19.28
C ALA A 78 -10.59 4.19 20.48
N ALA A 79 -11.52 5.11 20.23
CA ALA A 79 -12.21 5.85 21.29
C ALA A 79 -13.08 4.93 22.18
N ARG A 80 -13.61 3.83 21.65
CA ARG A 80 -14.34 2.82 22.44
C ARG A 80 -13.43 2.10 23.44
N ASP A 81 -12.14 2.03 23.15
CA ASP A 81 -11.09 1.52 24.04
C ASP A 81 -10.46 2.63 24.90
N GLY A 82 -11.09 3.81 24.95
CA GLY A 82 -10.61 4.97 25.73
C GLY A 82 -9.39 5.68 25.13
N VAL A 83 -9.01 5.37 23.88
CA VAL A 83 -7.84 5.95 23.22
C VAL A 83 -8.24 7.00 22.20
N ARG A 84 -7.76 8.24 22.39
CA ARG A 84 -7.97 9.33 21.43
C ARG A 84 -6.87 9.32 20.36
N LEU A 85 -7.23 8.87 19.15
CA LEU A 85 -6.39 9.02 17.97
C LEU A 85 -6.91 10.15 17.08
N ASP A 86 -6.16 11.25 16.97
CA ASP A 86 -6.52 12.37 16.10
C ASP A 86 -6.35 12.01 14.61
N ARG A 87 -7.35 12.37 13.79
CA ARG A 87 -7.40 12.03 12.36
C ARG A 87 -6.29 12.69 11.56
N ALA A 88 -5.93 13.94 11.87
CA ALA A 88 -4.86 14.64 11.18
C ALA A 88 -3.50 14.02 11.52
N THR A 89 -3.32 13.62 12.77
CA THR A 89 -2.13 12.88 13.23
C THR A 89 -2.00 11.53 12.53
N MET A 90 -3.10 10.76 12.45
CA MET A 90 -3.12 9.50 11.69
C MET A 90 -2.82 9.71 10.20
N ALA A 91 -3.39 10.74 9.57
CA ALA A 91 -3.13 11.05 8.17
C ALA A 91 -1.64 11.41 7.93
N ARG A 92 -1.04 12.18 8.84
CA ARG A 92 0.40 12.47 8.81
C ARG A 92 1.24 11.21 8.93
N TRP A 93 0.91 10.31 9.86
CA TRP A 93 1.61 9.03 9.99
C TRP A 93 1.50 8.16 8.74
N VAL A 94 0.32 8.11 8.11
CA VAL A 94 0.13 7.40 6.84
C VAL A 94 1.05 7.96 5.76
N GLY A 95 1.13 9.29 5.61
CA GLY A 95 2.04 9.91 4.64
C GLY A 95 3.52 9.62 4.93
N GLN A 96 3.93 9.65 6.20
CA GLN A 96 5.31 9.30 6.56
C GLN A 96 5.63 7.83 6.27
N CYS A 97 4.67 6.92 6.46
CA CYS A 97 4.87 5.51 6.11
C CYS A 97 4.88 5.28 4.59
N GLU A 98 4.13 6.08 3.83
CA GLU A 98 4.16 6.05 2.37
C GLU A 98 5.55 6.43 1.83
N GLU A 99 6.18 7.48 2.37
CA GLU A 99 7.56 7.83 2.03
C GLU A 99 8.56 6.70 2.38
N LEU A 100 8.41 6.05 3.54
CA LEU A 100 9.24 4.89 3.90
C LEU A 100 9.07 3.73 2.91
N CYS A 101 7.84 3.51 2.42
CA CYS A 101 7.52 2.46 1.46
C CYS A 101 7.86 2.84 0.02
N ARG A 102 8.27 4.07 -0.27
CA ARG A 102 8.55 4.55 -1.64
C ARG A 102 9.55 3.66 -2.38
N LEU A 103 10.62 3.22 -1.68
CA LEU A 103 11.62 2.32 -2.26
C LEU A 103 11.05 0.94 -2.61
N LEU A 104 10.12 0.42 -1.80
CA LEU A 104 9.42 -0.82 -2.06
C LEU A 104 8.47 -0.66 -3.26
N THR A 105 7.71 0.44 -3.31
CA THR A 105 6.84 0.76 -4.44
C THR A 105 7.64 0.87 -5.75
N GLU A 106 8.81 1.49 -5.71
CA GLU A 106 9.69 1.60 -6.87
C GLU A 106 10.31 0.25 -7.28
N ALA A 107 10.71 -0.58 -6.32
CA ALA A 107 11.15 -1.94 -6.60
C ALA A 107 10.03 -2.77 -7.25
N LEU A 108 8.80 -2.68 -6.72
CA LEU A 108 7.63 -3.34 -7.27
C LEU A 108 7.29 -2.83 -8.67
N ARG A 109 7.39 -1.52 -8.92
CA ARG A 109 7.23 -0.94 -10.26
C ARG A 109 8.22 -1.54 -11.24
N ARG A 110 9.53 -1.53 -10.91
CA ARG A 110 10.56 -2.10 -11.79
C ARG A 110 10.34 -3.58 -12.06
N TYR A 111 9.98 -4.35 -11.04
CA TYR A 111 9.66 -5.77 -11.19
C TYR A 111 8.43 -6.00 -12.08
N THR A 112 7.37 -5.24 -11.87
CA THR A 112 6.13 -5.31 -12.67
C THR A 112 6.40 -4.99 -14.13
N MET A 113 7.23 -3.97 -14.40
CA MET A 113 7.59 -3.54 -15.77
C MET A 113 8.60 -4.48 -16.46
N ALA A 114 9.36 -5.27 -15.71
CA ALA A 114 10.37 -6.19 -16.24
C ALA A 114 9.74 -7.52 -16.73
N THR A 115 8.73 -7.43 -17.60
CA THR A 115 7.99 -8.56 -18.17
C THR A 115 7.90 -8.42 -19.68
N ALA A 116 7.80 -9.54 -20.41
CA ALA A 116 7.57 -9.54 -21.85
C ALA A 116 6.11 -9.19 -22.21
N LYS A 117 5.18 -9.40 -21.27
CA LYS A 117 3.75 -9.12 -21.42
C LYS A 117 3.23 -8.43 -20.16
N LEU A 118 2.58 -7.29 -20.35
CA LEU A 118 2.00 -6.47 -19.28
C LEU A 118 0.52 -6.23 -19.57
N HIS A 119 -0.34 -6.43 -18.58
CA HIS A 119 -1.72 -6.00 -18.68
C HIS A 119 -1.85 -4.56 -18.19
N ALA A 120 -2.62 -3.74 -18.88
CA ALA A 120 -2.92 -2.37 -18.48
C ALA A 120 -4.44 -2.12 -18.50
N ASP A 121 -4.91 -1.47 -17.45
CA ASP A 121 -6.29 -1.01 -17.29
C ASP A 121 -6.32 0.33 -16.55
N ASP A 122 -7.46 1.01 -16.55
CA ASP A 122 -7.66 2.23 -15.78
C ASP A 122 -9.04 2.24 -15.10
N THR A 123 -9.06 2.53 -13.80
CA THR A 123 -10.32 2.67 -13.05
C THR A 123 -10.56 4.16 -12.75
N PRO A 124 -11.75 4.71 -13.06
CA PRO A 124 -12.10 6.06 -12.66
C PRO A 124 -12.30 6.13 -11.14
N ILE A 125 -11.69 7.13 -10.51
CA ILE A 125 -11.83 7.38 -9.08
C ILE A 125 -12.31 8.81 -8.80
N PRO A 126 -13.27 9.02 -7.87
CA PRO A 126 -13.67 10.36 -7.46
C PRO A 126 -12.60 10.96 -6.54
N VAL A 127 -12.04 12.10 -6.94
CA VAL A 127 -11.02 12.82 -6.18
C VAL A 127 -11.58 14.17 -5.76
N LEU A 128 -11.37 14.57 -4.51
CA LEU A 128 -11.78 15.88 -4.02
C LEU A 128 -11.05 16.97 -4.83
N ALA A 129 -11.80 17.99 -5.29
CA ALA A 129 -11.23 19.21 -5.87
C ALA A 129 -11.43 20.37 -4.86
N PRO A 130 -10.41 20.67 -4.04
CA PRO A 130 -10.49 21.72 -3.03
C PRO A 130 -10.95 23.06 -3.64
N GLY A 131 -11.80 23.79 -2.91
CA GLY A 131 -12.35 25.08 -3.35
C GLY A 131 -13.69 24.98 -4.08
N ASN A 132 -14.00 23.86 -4.73
CA ASN A 132 -15.17 23.77 -5.62
C ASN A 132 -16.36 22.97 -5.06
N LYS A 133 -16.23 22.39 -3.85
CA LYS A 133 -17.21 21.46 -3.23
C LYS A 133 -17.65 20.30 -4.15
N LYS A 134 -16.86 20.00 -5.18
CA LYS A 134 -17.11 18.97 -6.19
C LYS A 134 -15.95 17.98 -6.22
N THR A 135 -16.23 16.78 -6.73
CA THR A 135 -15.20 15.81 -7.09
C THR A 135 -14.83 15.97 -8.56
N LYS A 136 -13.57 15.71 -8.89
CA LYS A 136 -13.10 15.46 -10.26
C LYS A 136 -12.82 13.97 -10.43
N THR A 137 -13.03 13.46 -11.63
CA THR A 137 -12.71 12.07 -11.95
C THR A 137 -11.22 11.97 -12.26
N GLY A 138 -10.45 11.43 -11.32
CA GLY A 138 -9.08 10.97 -11.56
C GLY A 138 -9.07 9.54 -12.12
N ARG A 139 -7.89 9.05 -12.49
CA ARG A 139 -7.67 7.68 -12.96
C ARG A 139 -6.65 6.97 -12.10
N LEU A 140 -6.95 5.73 -11.77
CA LEU A 140 -6.00 4.79 -11.20
C LEU A 140 -5.64 3.79 -12.29
N TRP A 141 -4.44 3.94 -12.86
CA TRP A 141 -3.87 3.01 -13.82
C TRP A 141 -3.39 1.77 -13.09
N VAL A 142 -3.69 0.61 -13.66
CA VAL A 142 -3.32 -0.69 -13.11
C VAL A 142 -2.46 -1.41 -14.12
N TYR A 143 -1.24 -1.74 -13.72
CA TYR A 143 -0.30 -2.51 -14.53
C TYR A 143 -0.07 -3.86 -13.87
N VAL A 144 -0.41 -4.95 -14.55
CA VAL A 144 -0.32 -6.30 -13.99
C VAL A 144 0.67 -7.15 -14.76
N ARG A 145 1.66 -7.66 -14.04
CA ARG A 145 2.52 -8.77 -14.44
C ARG A 145 1.87 -10.04 -13.90
N ASP A 146 1.16 -10.75 -14.75
CA ASP A 146 0.64 -12.09 -14.43
C ASP A 146 0.48 -12.89 -15.71
N ASP A 147 1.35 -13.87 -15.90
CA ASP A 147 1.30 -14.77 -17.05
C ASP A 147 1.21 -16.23 -16.60
N ARG A 148 0.68 -16.48 -15.39
CA ARG A 148 0.48 -17.84 -14.85
C ARG A 148 -0.41 -18.70 -15.73
N ARG A 149 -1.40 -18.08 -16.40
CA ARG A 149 -2.25 -18.76 -17.40
C ARG A 149 -1.49 -19.20 -18.66
N SER A 150 -0.28 -18.71 -18.86
CA SER A 150 0.64 -19.07 -19.94
C SER A 150 1.83 -19.89 -19.40
N SER A 151 1.64 -20.59 -18.28
CA SER A 151 2.65 -21.44 -17.62
C SER A 151 3.89 -20.69 -17.10
N SER A 152 3.80 -19.38 -16.86
CA SER A 152 4.88 -18.65 -16.17
C SER A 152 4.93 -19.02 -14.69
N SER A 153 6.13 -19.30 -14.19
CA SER A 153 6.43 -19.53 -12.77
C SER A 153 6.79 -18.24 -12.01
N GLU A 154 6.90 -17.11 -12.72
CA GLU A 154 7.25 -15.82 -12.13
C GLU A 154 6.14 -15.32 -11.20
N PRO A 155 6.47 -14.81 -9.99
CA PRO A 155 5.50 -14.23 -9.07
C PRO A 155 4.68 -13.12 -9.71
N ALA A 156 3.36 -13.18 -9.55
CA ALA A 156 2.47 -12.12 -10.04
C ALA A 156 2.69 -10.82 -9.27
N ALA A 157 2.57 -9.68 -9.95
CA ALA A 157 2.68 -8.36 -9.35
C ALA A 157 1.73 -7.37 -10.02
N VAL A 158 1.30 -6.39 -9.22
CA VAL A 158 0.51 -5.25 -9.67
C VAL A 158 1.17 -3.96 -9.23
N TRP A 159 1.24 -2.99 -10.13
CA TRP A 159 1.64 -1.63 -9.82
C TRP A 159 0.53 -0.66 -10.22
N PHE A 160 0.24 0.26 -9.30
CA PHE A 160 -0.79 1.28 -9.49
C PHE A 160 -0.16 2.65 -9.68
N ALA A 161 -0.70 3.44 -10.60
CA ALA A 161 -0.30 4.83 -10.81
C ALA A 161 -1.53 5.75 -10.87
N TYR A 162 -1.48 6.87 -10.17
CA TYR A 162 -2.56 7.86 -10.17
C TYR A 162 -2.30 8.95 -11.21
N SER A 163 -3.36 9.37 -11.92
CA SER A 163 -3.36 10.61 -12.69
C SER A 163 -4.66 11.43 -12.48
N PRO A 164 -4.61 12.76 -12.61
CA PRO A 164 -5.78 13.62 -12.44
C PRO A 164 -6.79 13.56 -13.59
N ASP A 165 -6.41 13.01 -14.75
CA ASP A 165 -7.26 12.83 -15.92
C ASP A 165 -6.88 11.55 -16.70
N ARG A 166 -7.63 11.25 -17.78
CA ARG A 166 -7.42 10.07 -18.65
C ARG A 166 -6.66 10.42 -19.93
N LYS A 167 -5.67 11.31 -19.90
CA LYS A 167 -4.86 11.64 -21.10
C LYS A 167 -3.80 10.57 -21.38
N GLY A 168 -3.51 10.35 -22.65
CA GLY A 168 -2.49 9.38 -23.11
C GLY A 168 -1.08 9.67 -22.58
N ILE A 169 -0.76 10.93 -22.27
CA ILE A 169 0.54 11.32 -21.69
C ILE A 169 0.90 10.56 -20.41
N HIS A 170 -0.09 10.15 -19.60
CA HIS A 170 0.15 9.42 -18.36
C HIS A 170 0.67 8.00 -18.62
N PRO A 171 -0.06 7.11 -19.33
CA PRO A 171 0.46 5.79 -19.66
C PRO A 171 1.72 5.85 -20.52
N GLN A 172 1.87 6.85 -21.39
CA GLN A 172 3.11 7.08 -22.13
C GLN A 172 4.31 7.33 -21.20
N THR A 173 4.13 8.17 -20.18
CA THR A 173 5.17 8.43 -19.17
C THR A 173 5.45 7.19 -18.33
N HIS A 174 4.41 6.49 -17.88
CA HIS A 174 4.55 5.27 -17.08
C HIS A 174 5.30 4.15 -17.81
N LEU A 175 5.06 4.02 -19.11
CA LEU A 175 5.57 2.94 -19.97
C LEU A 175 6.77 3.35 -20.84
N ALA A 176 7.35 4.53 -20.63
CA ALA A 176 8.44 5.07 -21.48
C ALA A 176 9.64 4.11 -21.64
N GLY A 177 9.91 3.28 -20.63
CA GLY A 177 10.98 2.26 -20.65
C GLY A 177 10.53 0.84 -20.99
N PHE A 178 9.22 0.60 -21.15
CA PHE A 178 8.68 -0.74 -21.37
C PHE A 178 8.93 -1.23 -22.80
N LYS A 179 9.19 -2.53 -22.94
CA LYS A 179 9.34 -3.21 -24.23
C LYS A 179 8.65 -4.57 -24.15
N GLY A 180 7.72 -4.84 -25.05
CA GLY A 180 6.96 -6.08 -25.02
C GLY A 180 5.52 -5.94 -25.51
N VAL A 181 4.68 -6.85 -25.06
CA VAL A 181 3.24 -6.86 -25.35
C VAL A 181 2.50 -6.12 -24.25
N LEU A 182 1.72 -5.11 -24.62
CA LEU A 182 0.79 -4.43 -23.72
C LEU A 182 -0.63 -4.91 -24.02
N GLN A 183 -1.23 -5.60 -23.07
CA GLN A 183 -2.58 -6.13 -23.17
C GLN A 183 -3.59 -5.20 -22.48
N GLY A 184 -4.56 -4.67 -23.22
CA GLY A 184 -5.51 -3.67 -22.69
C GLY A 184 -6.88 -3.67 -23.37
N ASP A 185 -7.72 -2.71 -22.97
CA ASP A 185 -9.14 -2.56 -23.35
C ASP A 185 -9.39 -1.91 -24.72
N GLY A 186 -8.35 -1.54 -25.47
CA GLY A 186 -8.51 -0.80 -26.72
C GLY A 186 -8.47 0.72 -26.58
N TYR A 187 -8.10 1.24 -25.40
CA TYR A 187 -7.93 2.68 -25.19
C TYR A 187 -6.90 3.32 -26.16
N THR A 188 -7.35 4.31 -26.92
CA THR A 188 -6.57 4.98 -27.97
C THR A 188 -5.37 5.76 -27.45
N GLY A 189 -5.34 6.14 -26.17
CA GLY A 189 -4.18 6.82 -25.59
C GLY A 189 -2.93 5.93 -25.47
N PHE A 190 -3.04 4.63 -25.76
CA PHE A 190 -1.90 3.74 -25.93
C PHE A 190 -1.28 3.77 -27.34
N ASN A 191 -1.92 4.38 -28.34
CA ASN A 191 -1.49 4.29 -29.74
C ASN A 191 -0.06 4.82 -29.95
N GLU A 192 0.28 5.95 -29.35
CA GLU A 192 1.61 6.57 -29.44
C GLU A 192 2.73 5.67 -28.89
N LEU A 193 2.43 4.71 -28.01
CA LEU A 193 3.43 3.75 -27.51
C LEU A 193 3.94 2.81 -28.62
N THR A 194 3.15 2.59 -29.66
CA THR A 194 3.48 1.65 -30.74
C THR A 194 4.37 2.26 -31.82
N GLU A 195 4.47 3.58 -31.91
CA GLU A 195 5.22 4.30 -32.96
C GLU A 195 6.70 3.90 -32.99
N SER A 196 7.29 3.64 -31.82
CA SER A 196 8.69 3.22 -31.72
C SER A 196 8.94 1.74 -32.05
N GLY A 197 7.89 0.94 -32.25
CA GLY A 197 7.96 -0.51 -32.44
C GLY A 197 8.35 -1.32 -31.19
N LYS A 198 8.67 -0.65 -30.07
CA LYS A 198 9.07 -1.30 -28.81
C LYS A 198 7.90 -1.96 -28.08
N VAL A 199 6.69 -1.46 -28.28
CA VAL A 199 5.46 -1.93 -27.66
C VAL A 199 4.51 -2.45 -28.72
N ARG A 200 3.96 -3.65 -28.51
CA ARG A 200 2.91 -4.24 -29.34
C ARG A 200 1.61 -4.30 -28.53
N LEU A 201 0.53 -3.74 -29.07
CA LEU A 201 -0.78 -3.81 -28.41
C LEU A 201 -1.44 -5.17 -28.68
N ALA A 202 -1.99 -5.77 -27.63
CA ALA A 202 -2.89 -6.90 -27.70
C ALA A 202 -4.22 -6.51 -27.04
N PHE A 203 -5.33 -6.68 -27.75
CA PHE A 203 -6.64 -6.28 -27.22
C PHE A 203 -7.33 -7.44 -26.51
N VAL A 204 -7.95 -7.15 -25.38
CA VAL A 204 -8.74 -8.15 -24.64
C VAL A 204 -10.15 -8.21 -25.22
N SER A 205 -10.54 -9.38 -25.74
CA SER A 205 -11.87 -9.59 -26.32
C SER A 205 -13.04 -9.44 -25.34
N ALA A 206 -12.79 -9.55 -24.03
CA ALA A 206 -13.78 -9.32 -22.98
C ALA A 206 -14.18 -7.84 -22.84
N ASN A 207 -13.30 -6.90 -23.20
CA ASN A 207 -13.56 -5.45 -23.07
C ASN A 207 -14.12 -4.82 -24.35
N LEU A 208 -14.15 -5.56 -25.47
CA LEU A 208 -14.79 -5.14 -26.73
C LEU A 208 -16.33 -5.19 -26.70
N ARG A 209 -16.94 -5.40 -25.52
CA ARG A 209 -18.39 -5.55 -25.32
C ARG A 209 -19.05 -4.45 -24.48
N THR A 210 -18.35 -3.37 -24.18
CA THR A 210 -18.98 -2.17 -23.58
C THR A 210 -19.21 -1.14 -24.68
N PRO A 211 -20.49 -0.85 -25.04
CA PRO A 211 -20.83 0.16 -26.04
C PRO A 211 -20.51 1.59 -25.58
#